data_AF-A0A0E9XBL0-F1
#
_entry.id   AF-A0A0E9XBL0-F1
#
_cell.length_a   1.000
_cell.length_b   1.000
_cell.length_c   1.000
_cell.angle_alpha   90.00
_cell.angle_beta   90.00
_cell.angle_gamma   90.00
#
_symmetry.space_group_name_H-M   'P 1'
#
loop_
_entity.id
_entity.type
_entity.pdbx_description
1 polymer ?
#
loop_
_entity_poly.entity_id
_entity_poly.type
_entity_poly.pdbx_seq_one_letter_code
_entity_poly.pdbx_strand_id
1 'polypeptide(L)'
;MDHCNSQKQLESRHQNVDLRLSFCVRSKLAIIPQDPFLFSGTVRENLDPCGCHQDSDLLDVLEQCHLCQTIDRMGGLCAEVGEKGKSLSLGQRQLLCLARALLTQAKILCIDEATASVDQKTDKLLQQTIQEKFRDKTVLTIAHRINTIMDSNKVLVMHAGKAVEFDSPAVLCQRDDSLFKKLVYGQPE
;
A
#
# COMPACT_ATOMS: atom_id res chain seq x y z
N MET A 1 -2.95 -38.71 12.69
CA MET A 1 -2.72 -37.79 11.56
C MET A 1 -3.07 -36.39 12.07
N ASP A 2 -2.42 -35.93 13.16
CA ASP A 2 -3.00 -34.87 14.02
C ASP A 2 -1.94 -33.93 14.60
N HIS A 3 -0.91 -33.58 13.81
CA HIS A 3 0.13 -32.63 14.23
C HIS A 3 0.37 -31.46 13.26
N CYS A 4 -0.34 -31.40 12.13
CA CYS A 4 -0.19 -30.31 11.15
C CYS A 4 -1.19 -29.14 11.35
N ASN A 5 -2.26 -29.34 12.13
CA ASN A 5 -3.28 -28.29 12.31
C ASN A 5 -2.96 -27.26 13.41
N SER A 6 -2.04 -27.55 14.33
CA SER A 6 -1.75 -26.65 15.45
C SER A 6 -0.79 -25.51 15.07
N GLN A 7 0.02 -25.67 14.01
CA GLN A 7 0.96 -24.61 13.58
C GLN A 7 0.31 -23.52 12.71
N LYS A 8 -0.81 -23.81 12.02
CA LYS A 8 -1.56 -22.77 11.27
C LYS A 8 -2.32 -21.79 12.16
N GLN A 9 -2.50 -22.08 13.44
CA GLN A 9 -3.22 -21.22 14.38
C GLN A 9 -2.32 -20.25 15.17
N LEU A 10 -0.99 -20.40 15.13
CA LEU A 10 -0.07 -19.54 15.89
C LEU A 10 0.50 -18.37 15.08
N GLU A 11 0.58 -18.44 13.75
CA GLU A 11 1.07 -17.33 12.91
C GLU A 11 0.05 -16.20 12.73
N SER A 12 -1.20 -16.38 13.17
CA SER A 12 -2.29 -15.39 13.06
C SER A 12 -2.36 -14.36 14.20
N ARG A 13 -1.36 -14.30 15.09
CA ARG A 13 -1.40 -13.51 16.34
C ARG A 13 -0.76 -12.12 16.32
N HIS A 14 -0.15 -11.68 15.22
CA HIS A 14 0.55 -10.38 15.18
C HIS A 14 -0.07 -9.31 14.27
N GLN A 15 -1.25 -9.52 13.69
CA GLN A 15 -1.86 -8.56 12.76
C GLN A 15 -3.38 -8.39 12.88
N ASN A 16 -3.95 -8.52 14.08
CA ASN A 16 -5.38 -8.27 14.29
C ASN A 16 -5.62 -7.10 15.25
N VAL A 17 -5.59 -5.89 14.70
CA VAL A 17 -6.56 -4.89 15.15
C VAL A 17 -7.91 -5.36 14.60
N ASP A 18 -8.65 -6.14 15.40
CA ASP A 18 -10.00 -6.59 15.05
C ASP A 18 -10.98 -5.41 15.12
N LEU A 19 -10.87 -4.51 14.14
CA LEU A 19 -11.92 -3.58 13.78
C LEU A 19 -13.00 -4.42 13.08
N ARG A 20 -14.09 -4.75 13.81
CA ARG A 20 -15.32 -5.37 13.30
C ARG A 20 -16.02 -4.48 12.27
N LEU A 21 -15.35 -4.17 11.18
CA LEU A 21 -15.88 -3.42 10.05
C LEU A 21 -16.70 -4.40 9.22
N SER A 22 -17.97 -4.08 9.01
CA SER A 22 -18.84 -4.85 8.13
C SER A 22 -18.25 -4.89 6.71
N PHE A 23 -18.59 -5.93 5.94
CA PHE A 23 -18.16 -6.09 4.55
C PHE A 23 -18.36 -4.81 3.71
N CYS A 24 -19.47 -4.10 3.94
CA CYS A 24 -19.80 -2.82 3.28
C CYS A 24 -18.80 -1.69 3.56
N VAL A 25 -18.14 -1.69 4.72
CA VAL A 25 -17.10 -0.71 5.04
C VAL A 25 -15.78 -1.12 4.43
N ARG A 26 -15.42 -2.40 4.53
CA ARG A 26 -14.16 -2.94 3.97
C ARG A 26 -14.13 -2.83 2.44
N SER A 27 -15.28 -2.95 1.77
CA SER A 27 -15.36 -2.80 0.30
C SER A 27 -15.14 -1.36 -0.18
N LYS A 28 -15.17 -0.36 0.72
CA LYS A 28 -14.95 1.06 0.38
C LYS A 28 -13.55 1.56 0.75
N LEU A 29 -12.73 0.69 1.35
CA LEU A 29 -11.39 0.97 1.85
C LEU A 29 -10.38 0.06 1.17
N ALA A 30 -9.34 0.62 0.58
CA ALA A 30 -8.17 -0.11 0.10
C ALA A 30 -6.98 0.18 1.01
N ILE A 31 -6.15 -0.82 1.26
CA ILE A 31 -4.97 -0.70 2.12
C ILE A 31 -3.75 -1.22 1.36
N ILE A 32 -2.66 -0.44 1.37
CA ILE A 32 -1.33 -0.85 0.91
C ILE A 32 -0.44 -0.91 2.15
N PRO A 33 -0.13 -2.12 2.66
CA PRO A 33 0.68 -2.29 3.87
C PRO A 33 2.17 -2.06 3.59
N GLN A 34 2.93 -1.84 4.66
CA GLN A 34 4.40 -1.72 4.61
C GLN A 34 5.04 -2.99 4.03
N ASP A 35 4.61 -4.14 4.54
CA ASP A 35 5.00 -5.46 4.07
C ASP A 35 3.95 -6.03 3.12
N PRO A 36 4.17 -6.00 1.78
CA PRO A 36 3.21 -6.51 0.82
C PRO A 36 3.11 -8.04 0.93
N PHE A 37 1.92 -8.52 1.25
CA PHE A 37 1.64 -9.94 1.38
C PHE A 37 0.89 -10.48 0.15
N LEU A 38 1.45 -11.53 -0.45
CA LEU A 38 0.82 -12.29 -1.52
C LEU A 38 0.52 -13.71 -1.04
N PHE A 39 -0.61 -14.27 -1.45
CA PHE A 39 -0.97 -15.65 -1.21
C PHE A 39 -0.23 -16.57 -2.18
N SER A 40 0.03 -17.81 -1.77
CA SER A 40 0.44 -18.85 -2.71
C SER A 40 -0.69 -19.10 -3.70
N GLY A 41 -0.37 -19.12 -4.99
CA GLY A 41 -1.32 -19.28 -6.09
C GLY A 41 -0.89 -18.44 -7.29
N THR A 42 -1.85 -18.18 -8.17
CA THR A 42 -1.63 -17.44 -9.42
C THR A 42 -1.64 -15.93 -9.21
N VAL A 43 -1.10 -15.20 -10.19
CA VAL A 43 -1.23 -13.72 -10.26
C VAL A 43 -2.71 -13.32 -10.26
N ARG A 44 -3.56 -14.05 -10.99
CA ARG A 44 -5.00 -13.83 -11.04
C ARG A 44 -5.66 -13.91 -9.66
N GLU A 45 -5.47 -15.02 -8.96
CA GLU A 45 -6.07 -15.24 -7.63
C GLU A 45 -5.57 -14.20 -6.63
N ASN A 46 -4.33 -13.74 -6.79
CA ASN A 46 -3.81 -12.67 -5.99
C ASN A 46 -4.47 -11.33 -6.32
N LEU A 47 -4.70 -10.97 -7.58
CA LEU A 47 -5.35 -9.71 -7.95
C LEU A 47 -6.84 -9.68 -7.61
N ASP A 48 -7.54 -10.77 -7.90
CA ASP A 48 -8.99 -10.91 -7.73
C ASP A 48 -9.34 -12.27 -7.11
N PRO A 49 -9.26 -12.38 -5.77
CA PRO A 49 -9.57 -13.62 -5.06
C PRO A 49 -11.02 -14.08 -5.22
N CYS A 50 -11.95 -13.17 -5.58
CA CYS A 50 -13.37 -13.46 -5.68
C CYS A 50 -13.81 -13.77 -7.12
N GLY A 51 -12.93 -13.59 -8.11
CA GLY A 51 -13.26 -13.79 -9.52
C GLY A 51 -14.36 -12.85 -10.03
N CYS A 52 -14.44 -11.64 -9.48
CA CYS A 52 -15.44 -10.64 -9.84
C CYS A 52 -15.07 -9.81 -11.08
N HIS A 53 -13.83 -9.90 -11.56
CA HIS A 53 -13.29 -9.08 -12.65
C HIS A 53 -12.94 -9.91 -13.89
N GLN A 54 -13.06 -9.30 -15.07
CA GLN A 54 -12.65 -9.92 -16.32
C GLN A 54 -11.14 -9.79 -16.51
N ASP A 55 -10.55 -10.67 -17.34
CA ASP A 55 -9.12 -10.66 -17.64
C ASP A 55 -8.65 -9.31 -18.20
N SER A 56 -9.49 -8.67 -19.01
CA SER A 56 -9.23 -7.32 -19.52
C SER A 56 -9.02 -6.31 -18.39
N ASP A 57 -9.88 -6.34 -17.36
CA ASP A 57 -9.77 -5.41 -16.23
C ASP A 57 -8.47 -5.65 -15.44
N LEU A 58 -8.07 -6.92 -15.30
CA LEU A 58 -6.84 -7.30 -14.61
C LEU A 58 -5.61 -6.83 -15.39
N LEU A 59 -5.60 -7.02 -16.72
CA LEU A 59 -4.52 -6.58 -17.58
C LEU A 59 -4.41 -5.05 -17.63
N ASP A 60 -5.54 -4.34 -17.71
CA ASP A 60 -5.58 -2.88 -17.70
C ASP A 60 -4.98 -2.30 -16.41
N VAL A 61 -5.27 -2.92 -15.27
CA VAL A 61 -4.70 -2.48 -13.98
C VAL A 61 -3.22 -2.85 -13.86
N LEU A 62 -2.81 -4.02 -14.36
CA LEU A 62 -1.40 -4.38 -14.42
C LEU A 62 -0.59 -3.43 -15.32
N GLU A 63 -1.19 -2.94 -16.41
CA GLU A 63 -0.56 -1.93 -17.27
C GLU A 63 -0.40 -0.61 -16.52
N GLN A 64 -1.45 -0.16 -15.83
CA GLN A 64 -1.41 1.06 -15.02
C GLN A 64 -0.38 1.01 -13.88
N CYS A 65 -0.09 -0.17 -13.35
CA CYS A 65 0.97 -0.38 -12.36
C CYS A 65 2.33 -0.75 -12.97
N HIS A 66 2.48 -0.71 -14.30
CA HIS A 66 3.68 -1.10 -15.04
C HIS A 66 4.21 -2.50 -14.73
N LEU A 67 3.28 -3.43 -14.42
CA LEU A 67 3.59 -4.82 -14.14
C LEU A 67 3.40 -5.75 -15.34
N CYS A 68 2.70 -5.34 -16.41
CA CYS A 68 2.43 -6.22 -17.58
C CYS A 68 3.67 -6.99 -18.05
N GLN A 69 4.78 -6.31 -18.36
CA GLN A 69 6.00 -6.98 -18.82
C GLN A 69 6.58 -7.99 -17.82
N THR A 70 6.45 -7.72 -16.51
CA THR A 70 6.92 -8.66 -15.47
C THR A 70 6.03 -9.90 -15.47
N ILE A 71 4.72 -9.70 -15.48
CA ILE A 71 3.73 -10.78 -15.41
C ILE A 71 3.75 -11.63 -16.70
N ASP A 72 3.90 -11.00 -17.87
CA ASP A 72 4.02 -11.69 -19.15
C ASP A 72 5.23 -12.63 -19.17
N ARG A 73 6.38 -12.17 -18.64
CA ARG A 73 7.60 -13.01 -18.53
C ARG A 73 7.42 -14.19 -17.57
N MET A 74 6.52 -14.09 -16.60
CA MET A 74 6.20 -15.18 -15.68
C MET A 74 5.22 -16.20 -16.27
N GLY A 75 4.56 -15.89 -17.39
CA GLY A 75 3.52 -16.72 -18.00
C GLY A 75 2.11 -16.15 -17.91
N GLY A 76 1.96 -14.85 -17.64
CA GLY A 76 0.68 -14.16 -17.64
C GLY A 76 -0.12 -14.30 -16.34
N LEU A 77 -1.43 -14.09 -16.40
CA LEU A 77 -2.33 -14.12 -15.23
C LEU A 77 -2.36 -15.49 -14.52
N CYS A 78 -2.15 -16.57 -15.26
CA CYS A 78 -2.12 -17.93 -14.71
C CYS A 78 -0.75 -18.33 -14.13
N ALA A 79 0.24 -17.42 -14.15
CA ALA A 79 1.55 -17.69 -13.59
C ALA A 79 1.49 -17.79 -12.06
N GLU A 80 2.21 -18.76 -11.51
CA GLU A 80 2.37 -18.93 -10.06
C GLU A 80 3.29 -17.83 -9.50
N VAL A 81 2.83 -17.08 -8.50
CA VAL A 81 3.69 -16.11 -7.78
C VAL A 81 4.64 -16.78 -6.77
N GLY A 82 4.44 -18.08 -6.52
CA GLY A 82 5.23 -18.86 -5.56
C GLY A 82 4.85 -18.58 -4.10
N GLU A 83 5.46 -19.32 -3.17
CA GLU A 83 5.19 -19.16 -1.73
C GLU A 83 5.42 -17.71 -1.28
N LYS A 84 4.38 -17.07 -0.73
CA LYS A 84 4.43 -15.67 -0.26
C LYS A 84 4.95 -14.67 -1.31
N GLY A 85 4.78 -14.97 -2.60
CA GLY A 85 5.22 -14.09 -3.69
C GLY A 85 6.73 -14.07 -3.95
N LYS A 86 7.47 -15.13 -3.58
CA LYS A 86 8.93 -15.24 -3.77
C LYS A 86 9.41 -15.00 -5.21
N SER A 87 8.55 -15.21 -6.21
CA SER A 87 8.88 -14.96 -7.62
C SER A 87 8.94 -13.48 -7.99
N LEU A 88 8.53 -12.58 -7.09
CA LEU A 88 8.48 -11.13 -7.32
C LEU A 88 9.40 -10.37 -6.36
N SER A 89 10.04 -9.32 -6.86
CA SER A 89 10.78 -8.38 -6.03
C SER A 89 9.86 -7.68 -5.04
N LEU A 90 10.42 -7.06 -3.99
CA LEU A 90 9.61 -6.32 -3.02
C LEU A 90 8.81 -5.18 -3.68
N GLY A 91 9.44 -4.43 -4.60
CA GLY A 91 8.76 -3.39 -5.38
C GLY A 91 7.64 -3.92 -6.27
N GLN A 92 7.86 -5.05 -6.93
CA GLN A 92 6.81 -5.68 -7.75
C GLN A 92 5.62 -6.17 -6.90
N ARG A 93 5.89 -6.69 -5.70
CA ARG A 93 4.83 -7.06 -4.75
C ARG A 93 4.02 -5.86 -4.29
N GLN A 94 4.66 -4.71 -4.04
CA GLN A 94 3.95 -3.47 -3.71
C GLN A 94 3.11 -2.95 -4.87
N LEU A 95 3.64 -2.97 -6.10
CA LEU A 95 2.86 -2.61 -7.29
C LEU A 95 1.66 -3.54 -7.48
N LEU A 96 1.77 -4.82 -7.13
CA LEU A 96 0.65 -5.76 -7.18
C LEU A 96 -0.39 -5.46 -6.09
N CYS A 97 0.03 -5.02 -4.91
CA CYS A 97 -0.88 -4.48 -3.89
C CYS A 97 -1.58 -3.20 -4.36
N LEU A 98 -0.89 -2.31 -5.06
CA LEU A 98 -1.49 -1.13 -5.68
C LEU A 98 -2.51 -1.51 -6.74
N ALA A 99 -2.21 -2.52 -7.57
CA ALA A 99 -3.15 -3.06 -8.56
C ALA A 99 -4.45 -3.56 -7.89
N ARG A 100 -4.36 -4.32 -6.79
CA ARG A 100 -5.54 -4.71 -5.99
C ARG A 100 -6.35 -3.50 -5.51
N ALA A 101 -5.67 -2.47 -5.04
CA ALA A 101 -6.32 -1.25 -4.55
C ALA A 101 -7.08 -0.51 -5.67
N LEU A 102 -6.54 -0.50 -6.89
CA LEU A 102 -7.20 0.05 -8.07
C LEU A 102 -8.46 -0.74 -8.44
N LEU A 103 -8.38 -2.08 -8.46
CA LEU A 103 -9.52 -2.96 -8.75
C LEU A 103 -10.68 -2.79 -7.76
N THR A 104 -10.36 -2.57 -6.48
CA THR A 104 -11.38 -2.39 -5.42
C THR A 104 -12.24 -1.13 -5.65
N GLN A 105 -11.79 -0.17 -6.47
CA GLN A 105 -12.44 1.12 -6.67
C GLN A 105 -12.79 1.84 -5.35
N ALA A 106 -12.00 1.60 -4.31
CA ALA A 106 -12.23 2.16 -2.98
C ALA A 106 -12.25 3.69 -3.02
N LYS A 107 -13.06 4.30 -2.13
CA LYS A 107 -13.13 5.76 -1.95
C LYS A 107 -12.03 6.29 -1.04
N ILE A 108 -11.53 5.42 -0.16
CA ILE A 108 -10.47 5.71 0.80
C ILE A 108 -9.32 4.74 0.54
N LEU A 109 -8.12 5.27 0.36
CA LEU A 109 -6.88 4.52 0.25
C LEU A 109 -6.03 4.80 1.49
N CYS A 110 -5.65 3.76 2.23
CA CYS A 110 -4.67 3.86 3.30
C CYS A 110 -3.34 3.26 2.84
N ILE A 111 -2.26 4.00 3.01
CA ILE A 111 -0.91 3.58 2.65
C ILE A 111 -0.08 3.62 3.93
N ASP A 112 0.50 2.47 4.28
CA ASP A 112 1.33 2.33 5.47
C ASP A 112 2.78 2.10 5.05
N GLU A 113 3.59 3.15 5.08
CA GLU A 113 5.04 3.12 4.79
C GLU A 113 5.46 2.31 3.55
N ALA A 114 4.58 2.24 2.55
CA ALA A 114 4.66 1.30 1.43
C ALA A 114 5.76 1.63 0.41
N THR A 115 6.83 2.33 0.78
CA THR A 115 7.94 2.72 -0.12
C THR A 115 9.31 2.62 0.53
N ALA A 116 9.40 2.29 1.82
CA ALA A 116 10.66 2.38 2.57
C ALA A 116 11.75 1.42 2.06
N SER A 117 11.36 0.27 1.52
CA SER A 117 12.29 -0.80 1.12
C SER A 117 12.34 -1.01 -0.40
N VAL A 118 11.88 -0.03 -1.17
CA VAL A 118 11.77 -0.12 -2.63
C VAL A 118 12.72 0.86 -3.30
N ASP A 119 13.22 0.47 -4.47
CA ASP A 119 14.14 1.30 -5.24
C ASP A 119 13.47 2.62 -5.67
N GLN A 120 14.27 3.67 -5.84
CA GLN A 120 13.76 5.02 -6.14
C GLN A 120 12.90 5.09 -7.40
N LYS A 121 13.17 4.25 -8.40
CA LYS A 121 12.42 4.25 -9.66
C LYS A 121 11.02 3.69 -9.43
N THR A 122 10.92 2.55 -8.75
CA THR A 122 9.64 1.92 -8.42
C THR A 122 8.84 2.76 -7.44
N ASP A 123 9.49 3.38 -6.45
CA ASP A 123 8.84 4.32 -5.52
C ASP A 123 8.22 5.52 -6.25
N LYS A 124 8.99 6.17 -7.15
CA LYS A 124 8.47 7.28 -7.95
C LYS A 124 7.25 6.86 -8.79
N LEU A 125 7.31 5.67 -9.37
CA LEU A 125 6.21 5.11 -10.14
C LEU A 125 4.95 4.90 -9.29
N LEU A 126 5.12 4.32 -8.10
CA LEU A 126 4.03 4.08 -7.15
C LEU A 126 3.38 5.40 -6.75
N GLN A 127 4.17 6.42 -6.39
CA GLN A 127 3.68 7.75 -6.03
C GLN A 127 2.93 8.42 -7.17
N GLN A 128 3.48 8.39 -8.40
CA GLN A 128 2.81 8.96 -9.58
C GLN A 128 1.48 8.28 -9.86
N THR A 129 1.47 6.94 -9.82
CA THR A 129 0.24 6.16 -10.03
C THR A 129 -0.82 6.49 -8.99
N ILE A 130 -0.43 6.66 -7.72
CA ILE A 130 -1.36 7.05 -6.66
C ILE A 130 -1.92 8.45 -6.92
N GLN A 131 -1.06 9.44 -7.20
CA GLN A 131 -1.48 10.82 -7.45
C GLN A 131 -2.42 10.94 -8.65
N GLU A 132 -2.21 10.15 -9.69
CA GLU A 132 -3.05 10.17 -10.89
C GLU A 132 -4.37 9.42 -10.69
N LYS A 133 -4.33 8.22 -10.13
CA LYS A 133 -5.50 7.32 -10.07
C LYS A 133 -6.39 7.55 -8.84
N PHE A 134 -5.85 8.20 -7.81
CA PHE A 134 -6.58 8.51 -6.58
C PHE A 134 -6.79 10.02 -6.36
N ARG A 135 -6.66 10.84 -7.42
CA ARG A 135 -6.84 12.30 -7.35
C ARG A 135 -8.17 12.73 -6.72
N ASP A 136 -9.26 12.04 -7.08
CA ASP A 136 -10.62 12.36 -6.61
C ASP A 136 -11.04 11.52 -5.38
N LYS A 137 -10.07 10.87 -4.72
CA LYS A 137 -10.28 9.96 -3.59
C LYS A 137 -9.55 10.45 -2.34
N THR A 138 -9.97 9.98 -1.18
CA THR A 138 -9.25 10.28 0.06
C THR A 138 -8.06 9.33 0.21
N VAL A 139 -6.85 9.88 0.27
CA VAL A 139 -5.63 9.11 0.51
C VAL A 139 -5.09 9.46 1.89
N LEU A 140 -4.97 8.45 2.76
CA LEU A 140 -4.33 8.56 4.06
C LEU A 140 -2.98 7.83 3.99
N THR A 141 -1.89 8.57 4.11
CA THR A 141 -0.55 8.02 4.02
C THR A 141 0.18 8.18 5.35
N ILE A 142 0.67 7.07 5.88
CA ILE A 142 1.69 7.03 6.92
C ILE A 142 3.03 6.95 6.19
N ALA A 143 3.88 7.97 6.33
CA ALA A 143 5.15 8.04 5.61
C ALA A 143 6.29 8.46 6.54
N HIS A 144 7.45 7.84 6.33
CA HIS A 144 8.73 8.27 6.88
C HIS A 144 9.54 9.15 5.91
N ARG A 145 9.09 9.29 4.65
CA ARG A 145 9.81 10.06 3.62
C ARG A 145 9.21 11.45 3.48
N ILE A 146 10.03 12.45 3.74
CA ILE A 146 9.64 13.87 3.72
C ILE A 146 9.02 14.27 2.38
N ASN A 147 9.58 13.82 1.25
CA ASN A 147 9.07 14.17 -0.08
C ASN A 147 7.58 13.81 -0.26
N THR A 148 7.18 12.60 0.16
CA THR A 148 5.78 12.15 0.11
C THR A 148 4.88 13.00 1.00
N ILE A 149 5.39 13.44 2.16
CA ILE A 149 4.62 14.25 3.11
C ILE A 149 4.45 15.69 2.59
N MET A 150 5.47 16.24 1.93
CA MET A 150 5.44 17.60 1.36
C MET A 150 4.41 17.76 0.23
N ASP A 151 4.11 16.69 -0.49
CA ASP A 151 3.10 16.68 -1.55
C ASP A 151 1.66 16.50 -1.02
N SER A 152 1.48 16.31 0.30
CA SER A 152 0.17 16.09 0.92
C SER A 152 -0.61 17.40 1.13
N ASN A 153 -1.94 17.35 1.00
CA ASN A 153 -2.77 18.54 1.23
C ASN A 153 -2.78 18.99 2.70
N LYS A 154 -2.74 18.03 3.63
CA LYS A 154 -2.65 18.23 5.08
C LYS A 154 -1.77 17.15 5.69
N VAL A 155 -1.12 17.50 6.80
CA VAL A 155 -0.23 16.62 7.56
C VAL A 155 -0.70 16.62 9.01
N LEU A 156 -0.86 15.42 9.56
CA LEU A 156 -1.12 15.21 10.97
C LEU A 156 0.17 14.73 11.64
N VAL A 157 0.72 15.53 12.55
CA VAL A 157 1.84 15.10 13.39
C VAL A 157 1.30 14.48 14.66
N MET A 158 1.76 13.27 14.97
CA MET A 158 1.45 12.58 16.21
C MET A 158 2.70 12.49 17.10
N HIS A 159 2.54 12.77 18.39
CA HIS A 159 3.61 12.64 19.39
C HIS A 159 3.02 12.07 20.68
N ALA A 160 3.67 11.03 21.22
CA ALA A 160 3.25 10.33 22.45
C ALA A 160 1.76 9.95 22.47
N GLY A 161 1.25 9.44 21.34
CA GLY A 161 -0.14 9.02 21.19
C GLY A 161 -1.17 10.15 21.05
N LYS A 162 -0.74 11.41 20.89
CA LYS A 162 -1.62 12.57 20.72
C LYS A 162 -1.37 13.25 19.37
N ALA A 163 -2.43 13.74 18.75
CA ALA A 163 -2.35 14.67 17.64
C ALA A 163 -1.83 16.02 18.16
N VAL A 164 -0.67 16.45 17.69
CA VAL A 164 -0.02 17.69 18.16
C VAL A 164 -0.06 18.81 17.13
N GLU A 165 -0.03 18.48 15.83
CA GLU A 165 -0.13 19.47 14.75
C GLU A 165 -1.00 18.92 13.62
N PHE A 166 -1.82 19.77 13.01
CA PHE A 166 -2.63 19.40 11.86
C PHE A 166 -2.85 20.61 10.94
N ASP A 167 -2.08 20.69 9.85
CA ASP A 167 -2.26 21.73 8.83
C ASP A 167 -1.58 21.33 7.51
N SER A 168 -1.62 22.20 6.50
CA SER A 168 -0.84 22.03 5.27
C SER A 168 0.66 22.08 5.55
N PRO A 169 1.50 21.35 4.79
CA PRO A 169 2.96 21.38 4.95
C PRO A 169 3.54 22.81 4.93
N ALA A 170 3.01 23.67 4.05
CA ALA A 170 3.45 25.05 3.94
C ALA A 170 3.23 25.87 5.22
N VAL A 171 2.08 25.71 5.87
CA VAL A 171 1.77 26.41 7.13
C VAL A 171 2.63 25.87 8.27
N LEU A 172 2.78 24.54 8.36
CA LEU A 172 3.59 23.93 9.40
C LEU A 172 5.08 24.31 9.28
N CYS A 173 5.63 24.40 8.07
CA CYS A 173 7.02 24.82 7.85
C CYS A 173 7.29 26.30 8.20
N GLN A 174 6.27 27.15 8.21
CA GLN A 174 6.42 28.56 8.60
C GLN A 174 6.45 28.75 10.12
N ARG A 175 5.93 27.80 10.88
CA ARG A 175 5.87 27.86 12.34
C ARG A 175 7.21 27.46 12.97
N ASP A 176 7.78 28.35 13.78
CA ASP A 176 9.07 28.09 14.44
C ASP A 176 8.99 27.03 15.55
N ASP A 177 7.82 26.87 16.17
CA ASP A 177 7.55 25.87 17.19
C ASP A 177 7.20 24.48 16.62
N SER A 178 7.05 24.35 15.30
CA SER A 178 6.54 23.14 14.66
C SER A 178 7.54 21.98 14.71
N LEU A 179 7.07 20.84 15.23
CA LEU A 179 7.73 19.55 15.16
C LEU A 179 7.84 19.07 13.72
N PHE A 180 6.84 19.34 12.86
CA PHE A 180 6.93 19.05 11.44
C PHE A 180 8.12 19.77 10.78
N LYS A 181 8.29 21.07 11.04
CA LYS A 181 9.45 21.84 10.53
C LYS A 181 10.78 21.20 10.96
N LYS A 182 10.89 20.76 12.21
CA LYS A 182 12.09 20.06 12.73
C LYS A 182 12.35 18.73 12.01
N LEU A 183 11.29 17.97 11.69
CA LEU A 183 11.41 16.72 10.92
C LEU A 183 11.85 16.98 9.47
N VAL A 184 11.36 18.04 8.84
CA VAL A 184 11.68 18.37 7.44
C VAL A 184 13.11 18.87 7.27
N TYR A 185 13.56 19.78 8.13
CA TYR A 185 14.86 20.43 7.97
C TYR A 185 15.99 19.79 8.77
N GLY A 186 15.67 18.90 9.71
CA GLY A 186 16.62 18.31 10.65
C GLY A 186 17.23 19.38 11.57
N GLN A 187 17.12 19.22 12.89
CA GLN A 187 18.24 19.70 13.69
C GLN A 187 19.33 18.63 13.56
N PRO A 188 20.60 18.99 13.29
CA PRO A 188 21.70 18.11 13.66
C PRO A 188 21.56 17.87 15.17
N GLU A 189 21.72 16.61 15.60
CA GLU A 189 21.91 16.29 17.02
C GLU A 189 23.00 17.17 17.65
#